data_AF-A0A448V1V1-F1
#
_entry.id   AF-A0A448V1V1-F1
#
_cell.length_a   1.000
_cell.length_b   1.000
_cell.length_c   1.000
_cell.angle_alpha   90.00
_cell.angle_beta   90.00
_cell.angle_gamma   90.00
#
_symmetry.space_group_name_H-M   'P 1'
#
loop_
_entity.id
_entity.type
_entity.pdbx_description
1 polymer ?
#
loop_
_entity_poly.entity_id
_entity_poly.type
_entity_poly.pdbx_seq_one_letter_code
_entity_poly.pdbx_strand_id
1 'polypeptide(L)'
;MKGLLVAQNASYVHTNLAVRLLREQLHKDISILEMTVNEDLHRRIGKILLAAPDYILYSAYIWNWTDIQRIGEYIRKADPHIAQYVGGPEVSYDVEERLRNEDWIDGILRGEGENTIGALVECIEGRRGRSEVAGLAYREGEEVRVNPLPAYASDLNALIPASYTESMKNRILYYESMRGCPYHCSYCLSSEGGRIRYRDVKKIKEDMREIFATGTKLIKFVDRSFHIDPARSVEIIDFFSEESPADTGIHFEMNLEHLDREVAKHINAAPAGKFQIEAGIQSVNPVVNAAIHRKTDIDAVGRALQMLDTEKTHIHLDLIVGLPHEDLESFLAGFDRVAKLGAQKIQIGFLKLLRGTELRRRAEEFGIVYESTPPYEVIATADFSAREVILLRNFATAVENYYDEARFREVYHAVQKKGTPPSQFYLGIAQKLQDDAHRRLFRGRDGKYRFLHRHLNEKYGRDAPLYDALKKDFYRNEDRYIGHVLGIEDPELSKNEVIEFLKRNPEFASDRNPHKAAKRVRGVRLANTKRYYLYTDGKYIRHFDERR
;
A
#
# COMPACT_ATOMS: atom_id res chain seq x y z
N MET A 1 -1.50 12.43 36.74
CA MET A 1 -0.46 11.65 36.05
C MET A 1 -0.44 12.09 34.58
N LYS A 2 0.74 12.19 33.97
CA LYS A 2 0.98 12.56 32.58
C LYS A 2 1.01 11.31 31.70
N GLY A 3 0.01 11.16 30.83
CA GLY A 3 -0.05 10.05 29.89
C GLY A 3 0.59 10.37 28.54
N LEU A 4 1.10 9.33 27.88
CA LEU A 4 1.61 9.40 26.51
C LEU A 4 1.09 8.25 25.64
N LEU A 5 0.35 8.58 24.58
CA LEU A 5 -0.02 7.64 23.52
C LEU A 5 1.10 7.62 22.47
N VAL A 6 1.71 6.45 22.25
CA VAL A 6 2.86 6.30 21.35
C VAL A 6 2.47 5.48 20.12
N ALA A 7 2.71 6.05 18.94
CA ALA A 7 2.54 5.39 17.66
C ALA A 7 3.82 5.45 16.83
N GLN A 8 4.14 4.34 16.18
CA GLN A 8 5.27 4.22 15.26
C GLN A 8 4.76 3.87 13.86
N ASN A 9 4.81 4.85 12.98
CA ASN A 9 4.28 4.80 11.63
C ASN A 9 5.34 4.28 10.64
N ALA A 10 4.89 3.71 9.52
CA ALA A 10 5.78 3.21 8.47
C ALA A 10 6.66 4.31 7.86
N SER A 11 6.16 5.54 7.79
CA SER A 11 6.91 6.74 7.39
C SER A 11 6.18 8.00 7.87
N TYR A 12 6.81 9.17 7.72
CA TYR A 12 6.30 10.44 8.25
C TYR A 12 4.95 10.84 7.65
N VAL A 13 4.71 10.48 6.39
CA VAL A 13 3.47 10.84 5.69
C VAL A 13 2.26 10.10 6.25
N HIS A 14 2.41 8.97 6.94
CA HIS A 14 1.26 8.23 7.49
C HIS A 14 0.86 8.78 8.85
N THR A 15 -0.44 8.97 9.08
CA THR A 15 -1.02 9.17 10.42
C THR A 15 -1.41 7.86 11.09
N ASN A 16 -1.56 7.86 12.42
CA ASN A 16 -2.10 6.74 13.17
C ASN A 16 -3.51 7.04 13.68
N LEU A 17 -4.51 6.36 13.10
CA LEU A 17 -5.92 6.56 13.47
C LEU A 17 -6.21 6.12 14.91
N ALA A 18 -5.65 4.98 15.35
CA ALA A 18 -5.97 4.39 16.65
C ALA A 18 -5.63 5.31 17.82
N VAL A 19 -4.40 5.83 17.91
CA VAL A 19 -4.03 6.73 19.02
C VAL A 19 -4.83 8.04 19.02
N ARG A 20 -5.28 8.49 17.84
CA ARG A 20 -6.12 9.68 17.72
C ARG A 20 -7.52 9.39 18.26
N LEU A 21 -8.17 8.31 17.81
CA LEU A 21 -9.47 7.90 18.33
C LEU A 21 -9.45 7.69 19.85
N LEU A 22 -8.42 7.00 20.36
CA LEU A 22 -8.26 6.74 21.79
C LEU A 22 -8.11 8.02 22.60
N ARG A 23 -7.37 9.01 22.09
CA ARG A 23 -7.27 10.33 22.75
C ARG A 23 -8.64 10.99 22.85
N GLU A 24 -9.42 11.01 21.77
CA GLU A 24 -10.73 11.69 21.78
C GLU A 24 -11.74 11.03 22.71
N GLN A 25 -11.61 9.72 22.99
CA GLN A 25 -12.46 9.04 23.96
C GLN A 25 -12.07 9.33 25.42
N LEU A 26 -10.94 10.00 25.64
CA LEU A 26 -10.50 10.38 26.98
C LEU A 26 -10.91 11.83 27.28
N HIS A 27 -11.69 12.03 28.34
CA HIS A 27 -11.96 13.35 28.90
C HIS A 27 -10.78 13.91 29.72
N LYS A 28 -9.54 13.61 29.30
CA LYS A 28 -8.30 13.98 29.98
C LYS A 28 -7.24 14.39 28.96
N ASP A 29 -6.36 15.30 29.38
CA ASP A 29 -5.22 15.71 28.58
C ASP A 29 -4.17 14.59 28.54
N ILE A 30 -4.12 13.87 27.41
CA ILE A 30 -3.11 12.88 27.09
C ILE A 30 -2.39 13.29 25.81
N SER A 31 -1.05 13.27 25.84
CA SER A 31 -0.24 13.65 24.69
C SER A 31 -0.14 12.50 23.69
N ILE A 32 -0.12 12.82 22.39
CA ILE A 32 0.21 11.86 21.33
C ILE A 32 1.64 12.12 20.86
N LEU A 33 2.44 11.06 20.81
CA LEU A 33 3.75 11.05 20.17
C LEU A 33 3.74 10.08 18.99
N GLU A 34 3.60 10.63 17.77
CA GLU A 34 3.79 9.90 16.53
C GLU A 34 5.25 9.99 16.07
N MET A 35 5.86 8.85 15.81
CA MET A 35 7.22 8.70 15.27
C MET A 35 7.20 7.76 14.08
N THR A 36 8.34 7.54 13.43
CA THR A 36 8.45 6.58 12.33
C THR A 36 9.47 5.49 12.62
N VAL A 37 9.25 4.29 12.08
CA VAL A 37 10.21 3.16 12.21
C VAL A 37 11.55 3.43 11.52
N ASN A 38 11.61 4.41 10.62
CA ASN A 38 12.82 4.83 9.93
C ASN A 38 13.69 5.81 10.73
N GLU A 39 13.18 6.32 11.86
CA GLU A 39 13.96 7.17 12.76
C GLU A 39 14.90 6.33 13.62
N ASP A 40 16.08 6.89 13.91
CA ASP A 40 17.02 6.30 14.85
C ASP A 40 16.34 5.93 16.19
N LEU A 41 16.68 4.74 16.71
CA LEU A 41 16.05 4.20 17.91
C LEU A 41 16.30 5.07 19.14
N HIS A 42 17.53 5.55 19.34
CA HIS A 42 17.85 6.38 20.51
C HIS A 42 17.17 7.74 20.45
N ARG A 43 17.00 8.30 19.24
CA ARG A 43 16.19 9.51 19.05
C ARG A 43 14.72 9.29 19.43
N ARG A 44 14.14 8.14 19.06
CA ARG A 44 12.75 7.78 19.44
C ARG A 44 12.60 7.62 20.96
N ILE A 45 13.52 6.90 21.60
CA ILE A 45 13.57 6.75 23.06
C ILE A 45 13.72 8.11 23.74
N GLY A 46 14.63 8.96 23.26
CA GLY A 46 14.87 10.28 23.80
C GLY A 46 13.62 11.17 23.76
N LYS A 47 12.83 11.13 22.66
CA LYS A 47 11.55 11.85 22.59
C LYS A 47 10.56 11.40 23.66
N ILE A 48 10.50 10.09 23.96
CA ILE A 48 9.62 9.55 25.00
C ILE A 48 10.08 10.01 26.39
N LEU A 49 11.36 9.85 26.71
CA LEU A 49 11.90 10.23 28.03
C LEU A 49 11.82 11.75 28.27
N LEU A 50 12.10 12.57 27.25
CA LEU A 50 11.97 14.04 27.35
C LEU A 50 10.51 14.49 27.52
N ALA A 51 9.54 13.68 27.10
CA ALA A 51 8.14 13.94 27.40
C ALA A 51 7.81 13.69 28.88
N ALA A 52 8.70 13.06 29.66
CA ALA A 52 8.54 12.75 31.08
C ALA A 52 7.15 12.19 31.44
N PRO A 53 6.69 11.10 30.78
CA PRO A 53 5.39 10.51 31.06
C PRO A 53 5.41 9.70 32.36
N ASP A 54 4.30 9.71 33.09
CA ASP A 54 4.07 8.77 34.20
C ASP A 54 3.61 7.40 33.68
N TYR A 55 2.98 7.37 32.51
CA TYR A 55 2.58 6.13 31.84
C TYR A 55 2.54 6.26 30.31
N ILE A 56 2.77 5.14 29.63
CA ILE A 56 2.83 5.03 28.17
C ILE A 56 1.83 3.99 27.68
N LEU A 57 1.11 4.35 26.62
CA LEU A 57 0.16 3.50 25.92
C LEU A 57 0.62 3.32 24.47
N TYR A 58 1.18 2.15 24.14
CA TYR A 58 1.70 1.86 22.81
C TYR A 58 0.64 1.29 21.88
N SER A 59 0.57 1.81 20.65
CA SER A 59 -0.22 1.23 19.56
C SER A 59 0.64 0.26 18.72
N ALA A 60 0.46 -1.03 18.98
CA ALA A 60 1.24 -2.13 18.43
C ALA A 60 0.60 -2.75 17.19
N TYR A 61 1.37 -2.73 16.11
CA TYR A 61 1.07 -3.38 14.84
C TYR A 61 2.25 -4.27 14.45
N ILE A 62 1.99 -5.16 13.50
CA ILE A 62 2.98 -6.13 13.04
C ILE A 62 4.30 -5.47 12.57
N TRP A 63 4.24 -4.28 11.95
CA TRP A 63 5.44 -3.59 11.42
C TRP A 63 6.24 -2.81 12.47
N ASN A 64 5.72 -2.62 13.69
CA ASN A 64 6.39 -1.79 14.71
C ASN A 64 6.64 -2.51 16.04
N TRP A 65 6.20 -3.76 16.17
CA TRP A 65 6.30 -4.51 17.42
C TRP A 65 7.74 -4.68 17.92
N THR A 66 8.67 -5.07 17.04
CA THR A 66 10.08 -5.24 17.39
C THR A 66 10.70 -3.94 17.93
N ASP A 67 10.32 -2.79 17.37
CA ASP A 67 10.78 -1.50 17.87
C ASP A 67 10.12 -1.15 19.22
N ILE A 68 8.83 -1.45 19.39
CA ILE A 68 8.13 -1.25 20.67
C ILE A 68 8.80 -2.07 21.78
N GLN A 69 9.14 -3.34 21.54
CA GLN A 69 9.86 -4.18 22.52
C GLN A 69 11.17 -3.53 22.94
N ARG A 70 12.02 -3.14 21.98
CA ARG A 70 13.31 -2.51 22.27
C ARG A 70 13.17 -1.19 23.03
N ILE A 71 12.17 -0.38 22.68
CA ILE A 71 11.86 0.89 23.35
C ILE A 71 11.39 0.62 24.78
N GLY A 72 10.45 -0.31 24.96
CA GLY A 72 9.83 -0.59 26.24
C GLY A 72 10.80 -1.18 27.25
N GLU A 73 11.64 -2.13 26.82
CA GLU A 73 12.74 -2.67 27.62
C GLU A 73 13.73 -1.58 28.05
N TYR A 74 14.10 -0.68 27.13
CA TYR A 74 15.00 0.42 27.45
C TYR A 74 14.37 1.34 28.50
N ILE A 75 13.12 1.74 28.29
CA ILE A 75 12.41 2.64 29.21
C ILE A 75 12.27 1.99 30.58
N ARG A 76 11.92 0.71 30.66
CA ARG A 76 11.82 -0.01 31.94
C ARG A 76 13.14 0.00 32.71
N LYS A 77 14.27 -0.14 32.02
CA LYS A 77 15.61 -0.08 32.63
C LYS A 77 16.03 1.34 33.02
N ALA A 78 15.61 2.34 32.23
CA ALA A 78 15.94 3.74 32.47
C ALA A 78 15.11 4.34 33.61
N ASP A 79 13.82 4.00 33.68
CA ASP A 79 12.90 4.43 34.73
C ASP A 79 11.82 3.34 34.97
N PRO A 80 11.95 2.56 36.05
CA PRO A 80 11.00 1.49 36.36
C PRO A 80 9.64 2.00 36.86
N HIS A 81 9.50 3.30 37.16
CA HIS A 81 8.25 3.89 37.65
C HIS A 81 7.27 4.26 36.53
N ILE A 82 7.75 4.35 35.28
CA ILE A 82 6.89 4.61 34.13
C ILE A 82 6.08 3.36 33.83
N ALA A 83 4.76 3.43 34.00
CA ALA A 83 3.87 2.33 33.68
C ALA A 83 3.71 2.19 32.15
N GLN A 84 3.76 0.97 31.63
CA GLN A 84 3.79 0.70 30.19
C GLN A 84 2.72 -0.31 29.80
N TYR A 85 1.77 0.12 28.98
CA TYR A 85 0.71 -0.72 28.46
C TYR A 85 0.78 -0.75 26.93
N VAL A 86 0.40 -1.88 26.35
CA VAL A 86 0.37 -2.06 24.90
C VAL A 86 -1.03 -2.45 24.45
N GLY A 87 -1.46 -1.96 23.29
CA GLY A 87 -2.73 -2.32 22.66
C GLY A 87 -2.59 -2.38 21.15
N GLY A 88 -3.53 -3.05 20.48
CA GLY A 88 -3.54 -3.19 19.02
C GLY A 88 -3.57 -4.64 18.53
N PRO A 89 -3.72 -4.84 17.22
CA PRO A 89 -3.96 -6.17 16.63
C PRO A 89 -2.81 -7.15 16.90
N GLU A 90 -1.56 -6.67 16.93
CA GLU A 90 -0.40 -7.54 17.14
C GLU A 90 -0.35 -8.11 18.55
N VAL A 91 -0.86 -7.38 19.56
CA VAL A 91 -0.82 -7.76 20.98
C VAL A 91 -2.08 -8.43 21.49
N SER A 92 -3.15 -8.49 20.70
CA SER A 92 -4.46 -8.93 21.20
C SER A 92 -4.61 -10.45 21.38
N TYR A 93 -3.64 -11.23 20.89
CA TYR A 93 -3.61 -12.71 20.95
C TYR A 93 -2.33 -13.20 21.65
N ASP A 94 -2.35 -14.46 22.10
CA ASP A 94 -1.22 -15.13 22.80
C ASP A 94 -0.73 -14.33 24.02
N VAL A 95 -1.65 -13.66 24.72
CA VAL A 95 -1.32 -12.65 25.74
C VAL A 95 -0.63 -13.23 26.97
N GLU A 96 -0.91 -14.47 27.33
CA GLU A 96 -0.26 -15.14 28.46
C GLU A 96 1.21 -15.40 28.17
N GLU A 97 1.53 -15.96 27.01
CA GLU A 97 2.91 -16.15 26.54
C GLU A 97 3.63 -14.81 26.50
N ARG A 98 2.98 -13.79 25.94
CA ARG A 98 3.53 -12.44 25.84
C ARG A 98 3.90 -11.86 27.20
N LEU A 99 2.97 -11.86 28.14
CA LEU A 99 3.18 -11.30 29.47
C LEU A 99 4.20 -12.12 30.29
N ARG A 100 4.40 -13.40 29.99
CA ARG A 100 5.48 -14.19 30.61
C ARG A 100 6.86 -13.86 30.06
N ASN A 101 6.95 -13.48 28.78
CA ASN A 101 8.23 -13.23 28.11
C ASN A 101 8.66 -11.74 28.14
N GLU A 102 7.72 -10.82 28.39
CA GLU A 102 7.93 -9.38 28.29
C GLU A 102 7.68 -8.67 29.65
N ASP A 103 8.70 -8.67 30.51
CA ASP A 103 8.61 -8.09 31.86
C ASP A 103 8.38 -6.58 31.88
N TRP A 104 8.73 -5.88 30.79
CA TRP A 104 8.56 -4.44 30.71
C TRP A 104 7.09 -4.00 30.55
N ILE A 105 6.19 -4.90 30.13
CA ILE A 105 4.77 -4.62 29.88
C ILE A 105 3.96 -4.80 31.17
N ASP A 106 3.31 -3.75 31.68
CA ASP A 106 2.44 -3.85 32.86
C ASP A 106 1.05 -4.42 32.53
N GLY A 107 0.59 -4.25 31.29
CA GLY A 107 -0.64 -4.86 30.82
C GLY A 107 -0.87 -4.72 29.31
N ILE A 108 -1.71 -5.60 28.78
CA ILE A 108 -2.10 -5.64 27.37
C ILE A 108 -3.59 -5.34 27.28
N LEU A 109 -3.95 -4.28 26.55
CA LEU A 109 -5.34 -3.96 26.23
C LEU A 109 -5.75 -4.65 24.92
N ARG A 110 -6.65 -5.62 25.02
CA ARG A 110 -7.10 -6.46 23.90
C ARG A 110 -8.39 -5.95 23.28
N GLY A 111 -8.53 -6.15 21.98
CA GLY A 111 -9.75 -5.79 21.23
C GLY A 111 -9.85 -4.29 20.94
N GLU A 112 -11.08 -3.80 20.85
CA GLU A 112 -11.39 -2.39 20.59
C GLU A 112 -11.19 -1.56 21.86
N GLY A 113 -10.28 -0.58 21.80
CA GLY A 113 -9.83 0.16 22.98
C GLY A 113 -10.72 1.34 23.36
N GLU A 114 -11.56 1.83 22.46
CA GLU A 114 -12.31 3.09 22.61
C GLU A 114 -13.21 3.11 23.86
N ASN A 115 -13.92 2.01 24.12
CA ASN A 115 -14.80 1.91 25.29
C ASN A 115 -14.07 1.60 26.60
N THR A 116 -12.80 1.19 26.53
CA THR A 116 -12.07 0.68 27.70
C THR A 116 -10.91 1.58 28.13
N ILE A 117 -10.44 2.46 27.24
CA ILE A 117 -9.29 3.33 27.50
C ILE A 117 -9.47 4.20 28.74
N GLY A 118 -10.68 4.70 28.98
CA GLY A 118 -11.02 5.47 30.19
C GLY A 118 -10.84 4.65 31.47
N ALA A 119 -11.36 3.41 31.49
CA ALA A 119 -11.22 2.50 32.62
C ALA A 119 -9.76 2.10 32.86
N LEU A 120 -8.96 1.92 31.80
CA LEU A 120 -7.53 1.68 31.92
C LEU A 120 -6.80 2.86 32.57
N VAL A 121 -7.08 4.09 32.13
CA VAL A 121 -6.46 5.29 32.73
C VAL A 121 -6.88 5.47 34.19
N GLU A 122 -8.16 5.25 34.52
CA GLU A 122 -8.62 5.22 35.92
C GLU A 122 -7.87 4.19 36.76
N CYS A 123 -7.59 3.02 36.19
CA CYS A 123 -6.85 1.97 36.85
C CYS A 123 -5.39 2.35 37.12
N ILE A 124 -4.72 2.95 36.14
CA ILE A 124 -3.34 3.45 36.29
C ILE A 124 -3.25 4.49 37.39
N GLU A 125 -4.27 5.33 37.53
CA GLU A 125 -4.36 6.36 38.56
C GLU A 125 -4.79 5.85 39.94
N GLY A 126 -5.01 4.53 40.09
CA GLY A 126 -5.45 3.91 41.34
C GLY A 126 -6.91 4.18 41.70
N ARG A 127 -7.73 4.65 40.75
CA ARG A 127 -9.17 4.93 40.94
C ARG A 127 -10.07 3.75 40.57
N ARG A 128 -9.50 2.68 40.00
CA ARG A 128 -10.20 1.46 39.56
C ARG A 128 -9.27 0.25 39.71
N GLY A 129 -9.82 -0.93 40.05
CA GLY A 129 -9.06 -2.17 40.08
C GLY A 129 -8.76 -2.72 38.68
N ARG A 130 -7.64 -3.45 38.53
CA ARG A 130 -7.26 -4.06 37.23
C ARG A 130 -8.30 -5.05 36.73
N SER A 131 -8.96 -5.80 37.62
CA SER A 131 -10.03 -6.75 37.30
C SER A 131 -11.29 -6.10 36.72
N GLU A 132 -11.44 -4.78 36.87
CA GLU A 132 -12.61 -4.02 36.39
C GLU A 132 -12.39 -3.38 35.01
N VAL A 133 -11.24 -3.64 34.38
CA VAL A 133 -10.89 -3.12 33.04
C VAL A 133 -11.12 -4.22 32.00
N ALA A 134 -12.22 -4.13 31.24
CA ALA A 134 -12.54 -5.12 30.21
C ALA A 134 -11.41 -5.28 29.18
N GLY A 135 -11.11 -6.50 28.75
CA GLY A 135 -10.05 -6.78 27.76
C GLY A 135 -8.61 -6.56 28.26
N LEU A 136 -8.40 -6.15 29.51
CA LEU A 136 -7.06 -6.05 30.10
C LEU A 136 -6.53 -7.44 30.45
N ALA A 137 -5.35 -7.77 29.94
CA ALA A 137 -4.52 -8.86 30.44
C ALA A 137 -3.34 -8.29 31.23
N TYR A 138 -3.03 -8.85 32.40
CA TYR A 138 -2.00 -8.34 33.30
C TYR A 138 -1.43 -9.44 34.21
N ARG A 139 -0.25 -9.20 34.78
CA ARG A 139 0.34 -10.09 35.78
C ARG A 139 -0.20 -9.78 37.18
N GLU A 140 -0.59 -10.83 37.91
CA GLU A 140 -0.95 -10.82 39.33
C GLU A 140 -0.07 -11.83 40.06
N GLY A 141 1.06 -11.37 40.60
CA GLY A 141 2.11 -12.26 41.08
C GLY A 141 2.73 -13.05 39.92
N GLU A 142 2.78 -14.38 40.05
CA GLU A 142 3.29 -15.30 39.02
C GLU A 142 2.23 -15.69 37.98
N GLU A 143 0.96 -15.36 38.21
CA GLU A 143 -0.15 -15.68 37.32
C GLU A 143 -0.44 -14.53 36.33
N VAL A 144 -0.94 -14.89 35.16
CA VAL A 144 -1.51 -13.93 34.21
C VAL A 144 -3.02 -13.96 34.33
N ARG A 145 -3.63 -12.81 34.61
CA ARG A 145 -5.08 -12.62 34.58
C ARG A 145 -5.47 -12.05 33.23
N VAL A 146 -6.52 -12.62 32.63
CA VAL A 146 -7.08 -12.15 31.36
C VAL A 146 -8.54 -11.81 31.57
N ASN A 147 -8.85 -10.51 31.60
CA ASN A 147 -10.22 -10.07 31.76
C ASN A 147 -11.05 -10.35 30.49
N PRO A 148 -12.36 -10.59 30.61
CA PRO A 148 -13.25 -10.75 29.46
C PRO A 148 -13.18 -9.55 28.51
N LEU A 149 -13.24 -9.80 27.20
CA LEU A 149 -13.27 -8.73 26.20
C LEU A 149 -14.52 -7.85 26.40
N PRO A 150 -14.42 -6.53 26.13
CA PRO A 150 -15.60 -5.68 26.10
C PRO A 150 -16.54 -6.13 24.98
N ALA A 151 -17.84 -5.91 25.16
CA ALA A 151 -18.75 -5.97 24.03
C ALA A 151 -18.30 -4.95 22.97
N TYR A 152 -18.32 -5.36 21.70
CA TYR A 152 -18.08 -4.44 20.59
C TYR A 152 -18.98 -3.22 20.71
N ALA A 153 -18.45 -2.04 20.36
CA ALA A 153 -19.28 -0.84 20.26
C ALA A 153 -20.44 -1.14 19.32
N SER A 154 -21.67 -1.19 19.85
CA SER A 154 -22.87 -1.53 19.08
C SER A 154 -23.21 -0.45 18.06
N ASP A 155 -22.80 0.79 18.35
CA ASP A 155 -22.99 1.96 17.52
C ASP A 155 -21.66 2.71 17.36
N LEU A 156 -21.10 2.72 16.14
CA LEU A 156 -19.87 3.47 15.85
C LEU A 156 -20.11 4.98 15.89
N ASN A 157 -21.36 5.43 15.83
CA ASN A 157 -21.72 6.84 15.91
C ASN A 157 -21.59 7.41 17.33
N ALA A 158 -21.53 6.55 18.35
CA ALA A 158 -21.28 6.97 19.73
C ALA A 158 -19.81 7.38 19.96
N LEU A 159 -18.90 6.98 19.07
CA LEU A 159 -17.48 7.31 19.16
C LEU A 159 -17.22 8.74 18.71
N ILE A 160 -16.47 9.48 19.53
CA ILE A 160 -16.00 10.83 19.18
C ILE A 160 -14.98 10.69 18.03
N PRO A 161 -15.16 11.40 16.89
CA PRO A 161 -14.26 11.29 15.74
C PRO A 161 -12.86 11.81 16.07
N ALA A 162 -11.84 11.25 15.41
CA ALA A 162 -10.47 11.72 15.53
C ALA A 162 -10.34 13.18 15.04
N SER A 163 -9.72 14.05 15.85
CA SER A 163 -9.44 15.42 15.43
C SER A 163 -8.17 15.52 14.56
N TYR A 164 -8.30 16.28 13.46
CA TYR A 164 -7.23 16.60 12.53
C TYR A 164 -7.00 18.12 12.46
N THR A 165 -5.75 18.52 12.18
CA THR A 165 -5.37 19.94 12.12
C THR A 165 -4.58 20.23 10.84
N GLU A 166 -4.45 21.51 10.48
CA GLU A 166 -3.71 21.97 9.28
C GLU A 166 -2.24 21.49 9.24
N SER A 167 -1.66 21.16 10.41
CA SER A 167 -0.31 20.56 10.49
C SER A 167 -0.17 19.23 9.71
N MET A 168 -1.29 18.65 9.27
CA MET A 168 -1.35 17.37 8.57
C MET A 168 -1.57 17.49 7.06
N LYS A 169 -1.51 18.71 6.49
CA LYS A 169 -1.62 18.97 5.05
C LYS A 169 -0.81 18.02 4.17
N ASN A 170 0.41 17.71 4.58
CA ASN A 170 1.34 16.84 3.84
C ASN A 170 1.32 15.37 4.32
N ARG A 171 0.28 14.96 5.04
CA ARG A 171 0.12 13.60 5.58
C ARG A 171 -1.11 12.93 4.96
N ILE A 172 -1.03 11.61 4.86
CA ILE A 172 -2.13 10.71 4.53
C ILE A 172 -2.98 10.54 5.79
N LEU A 173 -4.27 10.87 5.68
CA LEU A 173 -5.23 10.73 6.77
C LEU A 173 -5.99 9.42 6.63
N TYR A 174 -6.08 8.67 7.72
CA TYR A 174 -6.82 7.40 7.75
C TYR A 174 -8.20 7.63 8.34
N TYR A 175 -9.23 7.03 7.74
CA TYR A 175 -10.60 7.15 8.22
C TYR A 175 -11.28 5.78 8.22
N GLU A 176 -12.01 5.46 9.29
CA GLU A 176 -12.79 4.23 9.39
C GLU A 176 -14.27 4.61 9.34
N SER A 177 -14.92 4.27 8.24
CA SER A 177 -16.34 4.52 8.04
C SER A 177 -17.19 3.29 8.37
N MET A 178 -16.55 2.12 8.39
CA MET A 178 -17.14 0.87 8.86
C MET A 178 -16.10 -0.04 9.52
N ARG A 179 -16.57 -0.91 10.42
CA ARG A 179 -15.74 -1.90 11.10
C ARG A 179 -16.32 -3.30 10.90
N GLY A 180 -15.45 -4.26 10.62
CA GLY A 180 -15.80 -5.64 10.30
C GLY A 180 -15.83 -5.94 8.79
N CYS A 181 -15.99 -7.21 8.45
CA CYS A 181 -16.00 -7.72 7.08
C CYS A 181 -16.91 -8.96 7.01
N PRO A 182 -17.76 -9.11 5.97
CA PRO A 182 -18.63 -10.28 5.84
C PRO A 182 -17.91 -11.52 5.30
N TYR A 183 -16.66 -11.37 4.83
CA TYR A 183 -15.87 -12.48 4.30
C TYR A 183 -15.14 -13.22 5.42
N HIS A 184 -14.91 -14.53 5.22
CA HIS A 184 -14.31 -15.42 6.20
C HIS A 184 -12.88 -15.87 5.82
N CYS A 185 -12.13 -15.01 5.12
CA CYS A 185 -10.80 -15.33 4.62
C CYS A 185 -9.85 -15.77 5.76
N SER A 186 -9.33 -17.00 5.70
CA SER A 186 -8.65 -17.66 6.83
C SER A 186 -7.35 -16.97 7.28
N TYR A 187 -6.76 -16.11 6.43
CA TYR A 187 -5.54 -15.34 6.68
C TYR A 187 -5.79 -13.90 7.16
N CYS A 188 -7.04 -13.46 7.29
CA CYS A 188 -7.38 -12.05 7.56
C CYS A 188 -8.00 -11.86 8.95
N LEU A 189 -7.48 -10.92 9.73
CA LEU A 189 -8.04 -10.56 11.05
C LEU A 189 -9.42 -9.92 10.97
N SER A 190 -9.71 -9.23 9.88
CA SER A 190 -11.00 -8.55 9.68
C SER A 190 -12.17 -9.53 9.50
N SER A 191 -11.88 -10.80 9.26
CA SER A 191 -12.87 -11.87 9.16
C SER A 191 -13.41 -12.33 10.52
N GLU A 192 -12.77 -11.93 11.61
CA GLU A 192 -13.16 -12.32 12.97
C GLU A 192 -14.46 -11.58 13.37
N GLY A 193 -15.43 -12.35 13.87
CA GLY A 193 -16.69 -11.81 14.41
C GLY A 193 -17.81 -11.54 13.39
N GLY A 194 -17.52 -11.49 12.08
CA GLY A 194 -18.48 -11.47 10.97
C GLY A 194 -19.51 -10.32 10.93
N ARG A 195 -19.51 -9.44 11.94
CA ARG A 195 -20.49 -8.37 12.12
C ARG A 195 -19.97 -7.07 11.56
N ILE A 196 -20.70 -6.52 10.60
CA ILE A 196 -20.42 -5.19 10.05
C ILE A 196 -21.15 -4.15 10.90
N ARG A 197 -20.45 -3.06 11.20
CA ARG A 197 -21.00 -1.85 11.81
C ARG A 197 -20.62 -0.66 10.97
N TYR A 198 -21.57 0.24 10.76
CA TYR A 198 -21.39 1.43 9.95
C TYR A 198 -21.42 2.69 10.82
N ARG A 199 -20.66 3.71 10.43
CA ARG A 199 -20.93 5.10 10.80
C ARG A 199 -21.98 5.67 9.85
N ASP A 200 -22.81 6.55 10.38
CA ASP A 200 -23.84 7.29 9.65
C ASP A 200 -23.19 8.16 8.58
N VAL A 201 -23.72 8.12 7.36
CA VAL A 201 -23.19 8.91 6.24
C VAL A 201 -23.20 10.40 6.55
N LYS A 202 -24.22 10.89 7.27
CA LYS A 202 -24.28 12.28 7.72
C LYS A 202 -23.05 12.67 8.56
N LYS A 203 -22.67 11.85 9.55
CA LYS A 203 -21.49 12.10 10.38
C LYS A 203 -20.20 12.01 9.59
N ILE A 204 -20.14 11.08 8.64
CA ILE A 204 -18.98 10.97 7.72
C ILE A 204 -18.82 12.28 6.94
N LYS A 205 -19.90 12.83 6.40
CA LYS A 205 -19.86 14.11 5.67
C LYS A 205 -19.40 15.26 6.56
N GLU A 206 -19.84 15.30 7.83
CA GLU A 206 -19.40 16.28 8.83
C GLU A 206 -17.89 16.15 9.10
N ASP A 207 -17.42 14.94 9.44
CA ASP A 207 -16.00 14.63 9.67
C ASP A 207 -15.14 15.00 8.45
N MET A 208 -15.63 14.71 7.24
CA MET A 208 -14.89 14.97 6.01
C MET A 208 -14.71 16.46 5.73
N ARG A 209 -15.67 17.32 6.07
CA ARG A 209 -15.51 18.78 5.89
C ARG A 209 -14.38 19.33 6.76
N GLU A 210 -14.24 18.82 7.98
CA GLU A 210 -13.11 19.17 8.84
C GLU A 210 -11.79 18.63 8.27
N ILE A 211 -11.79 17.40 7.75
CA ILE A 211 -10.61 16.79 7.12
C ILE A 211 -10.19 17.54 5.86
N PHE A 212 -11.12 18.00 5.03
CA PHE A 212 -10.81 18.81 3.85
C PHE A 212 -10.14 20.14 4.23
N ALA A 213 -10.56 20.75 5.34
CA ALA A 213 -9.95 21.99 5.84
C ALA A 213 -8.47 21.81 6.25
N THR A 214 -8.01 20.59 6.52
CA THR A 214 -6.58 20.33 6.79
C THR A 214 -5.68 20.51 5.57
N GLY A 215 -6.26 20.47 4.35
CA GLY A 215 -5.54 20.51 3.09
C GLY A 215 -4.80 19.21 2.74
N THR A 216 -5.15 18.08 3.37
CA THR A 216 -4.63 16.76 2.97
C THR A 216 -4.94 16.47 1.50
N LYS A 217 -4.04 15.74 0.83
CA LYS A 217 -4.24 15.32 -0.57
C LYS A 217 -4.77 13.91 -0.70
N LEU A 218 -4.71 13.11 0.36
CA LEU A 218 -5.11 11.71 0.31
C LEU A 218 -5.72 11.25 1.63
N ILE A 219 -6.96 10.80 1.54
CA ILE A 219 -7.68 10.15 2.64
C ILE A 219 -7.76 8.66 2.32
N LYS A 220 -7.26 7.81 3.22
CA LYS A 220 -7.33 6.35 3.10
C LYS A 220 -8.42 5.81 4.02
N PHE A 221 -9.48 5.27 3.42
CA PHE A 221 -10.44 4.48 4.16
C PHE A 221 -9.78 3.16 4.58
N VAL A 222 -9.86 2.82 5.87
CA VAL A 222 -9.38 1.52 6.39
C VAL A 222 -10.46 0.44 6.35
N ASP A 223 -11.62 0.78 5.79
CA ASP A 223 -12.73 -0.11 5.52
C ASP A 223 -12.28 -1.25 4.61
N ARG A 224 -12.60 -2.49 4.99
CA ARG A 224 -12.14 -3.69 4.26
C ARG A 224 -12.98 -4.05 3.05
N SER A 225 -14.19 -3.50 2.97
CA SER A 225 -15.15 -3.83 1.93
C SER A 225 -16.12 -2.66 1.77
N PHE A 226 -15.65 -1.57 1.17
CA PHE A 226 -16.42 -0.33 1.04
C PHE A 226 -17.73 -0.50 0.25
N HIS A 227 -17.79 -1.51 -0.62
CA HIS A 227 -18.87 -1.78 -1.58
C HIS A 227 -20.05 -2.60 -1.02
N ILE A 228 -20.02 -3.04 0.24
CA ILE A 228 -21.02 -3.97 0.78
C ILE A 228 -22.44 -3.38 0.79
N ASP A 229 -22.57 -2.08 1.04
CA ASP A 229 -23.84 -1.35 0.94
C ASP A 229 -23.74 -0.35 -0.23
N PRO A 230 -24.27 -0.71 -1.42
CA PRO A 230 -24.17 0.13 -2.61
C PRO A 230 -24.79 1.53 -2.43
N ALA A 231 -25.93 1.64 -1.74
CA ALA A 231 -26.60 2.92 -1.54
C ALA A 231 -25.73 3.86 -0.70
N ARG A 232 -25.13 3.31 0.37
CA ARG A 232 -24.17 4.02 1.20
C ARG A 232 -22.91 4.41 0.42
N SER A 233 -22.35 3.50 -0.38
CA SER A 233 -21.17 3.78 -1.20
C SER A 233 -21.43 4.94 -2.16
N VAL A 234 -22.58 4.93 -2.85
CA VAL A 234 -22.99 6.01 -3.77
C VAL A 234 -23.08 7.34 -3.04
N GLU A 235 -23.76 7.40 -1.89
CA GLU A 235 -23.92 8.66 -1.16
C GLU A 235 -22.58 9.26 -0.72
N ILE A 236 -21.62 8.42 -0.34
CA ILE A 236 -20.27 8.85 0.02
C ILE A 236 -19.50 9.31 -1.23
N ILE A 237 -19.52 8.52 -2.30
CA ILE A 237 -18.85 8.83 -3.58
C ILE A 237 -19.33 10.17 -4.15
N ASP A 238 -20.64 10.43 -4.15
CA ASP A 238 -21.21 11.67 -4.65
C ASP A 238 -20.75 12.86 -3.82
N PHE A 239 -20.79 12.74 -2.49
CA PHE A 239 -20.30 13.79 -1.61
C PHE A 239 -18.83 14.11 -1.85
N PHE A 240 -17.96 13.11 -2.02
CA PHE A 240 -16.56 13.38 -2.36
C PHE A 240 -16.42 14.01 -3.74
N SER A 241 -17.22 13.59 -4.71
CA SER A 241 -17.20 14.16 -6.07
C SER A 241 -17.60 15.64 -6.08
N GLU A 242 -18.56 16.02 -5.24
CA GLU A 242 -19.13 17.35 -5.15
C GLU A 242 -18.36 18.30 -4.22
N GLU A 243 -17.99 17.84 -3.02
CA GLU A 243 -17.48 18.72 -1.95
C GLU A 243 -15.95 18.65 -1.74
N SER A 244 -15.27 17.58 -2.18
CA SER A 244 -13.83 17.46 -1.88
C SER A 244 -12.96 18.40 -2.73
N PRO A 245 -11.88 18.98 -2.18
CA PRO A 245 -10.97 19.84 -2.94
C PRO A 245 -10.40 19.14 -4.18
N ALA A 246 -10.13 19.89 -5.25
CA ALA A 246 -9.75 19.33 -6.55
C ALA A 246 -8.52 18.41 -6.51
N ASP A 247 -7.56 18.68 -5.61
CA ASP A 247 -6.33 17.90 -5.42
C ASP A 247 -6.39 16.90 -4.26
N THR A 248 -7.58 16.70 -3.66
CA THR A 248 -7.84 15.66 -2.66
C THR A 248 -8.43 14.42 -3.32
N GLY A 249 -7.74 13.28 -3.18
CA GLY A 249 -8.24 11.97 -3.55
C GLY A 249 -8.59 11.12 -2.34
N ILE A 250 -9.40 10.09 -2.57
CA ILE A 250 -9.66 9.03 -1.59
C ILE A 250 -9.24 7.67 -2.11
N HIS A 251 -8.83 6.82 -1.18
CA HIS A 251 -8.44 5.43 -1.43
C HIS A 251 -9.26 4.51 -0.56
N PHE A 252 -9.84 3.47 -1.15
CA PHE A 252 -10.67 2.49 -0.44
C PHE A 252 -10.49 1.08 -1.01
N GLU A 253 -10.65 0.09 -0.13
CA GLU A 253 -10.63 -1.33 -0.47
C GLU A 253 -12.04 -1.80 -0.87
N MET A 254 -12.13 -2.58 -1.96
CA MET A 254 -13.38 -3.26 -2.36
C MET A 254 -13.10 -4.62 -3.00
N ASN A 255 -14.14 -5.46 -3.06
CA ASN A 255 -14.11 -6.68 -3.86
C ASN A 255 -14.82 -6.42 -5.19
N LEU A 256 -14.04 -6.22 -6.26
CA LEU A 256 -14.54 -5.85 -7.58
C LEU A 256 -15.48 -6.88 -8.20
N GLU A 257 -15.40 -8.16 -7.82
CA GLU A 257 -16.32 -9.18 -8.32
C GLU A 257 -17.79 -8.91 -7.92
N HIS A 258 -17.99 -8.08 -6.89
CA HIS A 258 -19.28 -7.66 -6.37
C HIS A 258 -19.56 -6.17 -6.59
N LEU A 259 -18.86 -5.52 -7.53
CA LEU A 259 -19.08 -4.11 -7.84
C LEU A 259 -20.48 -3.92 -8.45
N ASP A 260 -21.29 -3.11 -7.78
CA ASP A 260 -22.61 -2.71 -8.26
C ASP A 260 -22.50 -1.72 -9.44
N ARG A 261 -23.47 -1.82 -10.38
CA ARG A 261 -23.48 -1.01 -11.59
C ARG A 261 -23.71 0.48 -11.31
N GLU A 262 -24.58 0.82 -10.36
CA GLU A 262 -24.78 2.21 -9.99
C GLU A 262 -23.53 2.75 -9.29
N VAL A 263 -22.90 1.99 -8.40
CA VAL A 263 -21.62 2.41 -7.78
C VAL A 263 -20.57 2.75 -8.85
N ALA A 264 -20.39 1.89 -9.87
CA ALA A 264 -19.45 2.14 -10.97
C ALA A 264 -19.79 3.41 -11.77
N LYS A 265 -21.07 3.66 -12.05
CA LYS A 265 -21.54 4.85 -12.76
C LYS A 265 -21.20 6.13 -12.01
N HIS A 266 -21.39 6.15 -10.70
CA HIS A 266 -21.06 7.30 -9.85
C HIS A 266 -19.54 7.53 -9.74
N ILE A 267 -18.75 6.46 -9.65
CA ILE A 267 -17.28 6.55 -9.73
C ILE A 267 -16.83 7.20 -11.05
N ASN A 268 -17.40 6.80 -12.19
CA ASN A 268 -17.02 7.32 -13.50
C ASN A 268 -17.45 8.78 -13.74
N ALA A 269 -18.52 9.22 -13.06
CA ALA A 269 -19.02 10.58 -13.14
C ALA A 269 -18.07 11.57 -12.45
N ALA A 270 -17.25 11.10 -11.51
CA ALA A 270 -16.32 11.94 -10.78
C ALA A 270 -15.15 12.47 -11.65
N PRO A 271 -14.56 13.62 -11.27
CA PRO A 271 -13.32 14.10 -11.88
C PRO A 271 -12.17 13.08 -11.79
N ALA A 272 -11.27 13.13 -12.77
CA ALA A 272 -10.08 12.27 -12.80
C ALA A 272 -9.21 12.47 -11.53
N GLY A 273 -8.70 11.36 -10.98
CA GLY A 273 -7.81 11.37 -9.81
C GLY A 273 -8.50 11.41 -8.45
N LYS A 274 -9.85 11.47 -8.41
CA LYS A 274 -10.62 11.49 -7.15
C LYS A 274 -10.59 10.16 -6.41
N PHE A 275 -10.58 9.04 -7.15
CA PHE A 275 -10.74 7.71 -6.57
C PHE A 275 -9.57 6.79 -6.92
N GLN A 276 -9.10 6.10 -5.88
CA GLN A 276 -8.15 5.00 -5.98
C GLN A 276 -8.79 3.77 -5.34
N ILE A 277 -8.80 2.67 -6.09
CA ILE A 277 -9.43 1.42 -5.68
C ILE A 277 -8.35 0.35 -5.49
N GLU A 278 -8.29 -0.23 -4.31
CA GLU A 278 -7.52 -1.43 -4.02
C GLU A 278 -8.47 -2.63 -3.99
N ALA A 279 -8.15 -3.66 -4.76
CA ALA A 279 -8.98 -4.84 -4.93
C ALA A 279 -8.19 -6.12 -4.79
N GLY A 280 -8.48 -6.86 -3.72
CA GLY A 280 -7.85 -8.14 -3.45
C GLY A 280 -8.31 -9.23 -4.40
N ILE A 281 -7.42 -9.76 -5.23
CA ILE A 281 -7.65 -11.00 -5.99
C ILE A 281 -7.10 -12.19 -5.21
N GLN A 282 -5.90 -12.00 -4.65
CA GLN A 282 -5.14 -12.91 -3.80
C GLN A 282 -4.63 -14.14 -4.54
N SER A 283 -5.54 -14.93 -5.12
CA SER A 283 -5.23 -15.99 -6.08
C SER A 283 -6.40 -16.18 -7.04
N VAL A 284 -6.08 -16.66 -8.25
CA VAL A 284 -7.08 -17.10 -9.24
C VAL A 284 -7.17 -18.63 -9.35
N ASN A 285 -6.41 -19.34 -8.51
CA ASN A 285 -6.46 -20.80 -8.41
C ASN A 285 -7.64 -21.19 -7.49
N PRO A 286 -8.65 -21.92 -8.00
CA PRO A 286 -9.82 -22.30 -7.21
C PRO A 286 -9.49 -23.22 -6.02
N VAL A 287 -8.43 -24.04 -6.10
CA VAL A 287 -7.99 -24.90 -4.99
C VAL A 287 -7.44 -24.04 -3.84
N VAL A 288 -6.59 -23.06 -4.17
CA VAL A 288 -6.04 -22.09 -3.22
C VAL A 288 -7.18 -21.29 -2.57
N ASN A 289 -8.09 -20.76 -3.37
CA ASN A 289 -9.24 -19.99 -2.92
C ASN A 289 -10.12 -20.78 -1.93
N ALA A 290 -10.40 -22.05 -2.23
CA ALA A 290 -11.13 -22.92 -1.31
C ALA A 290 -10.39 -23.11 0.02
N ALA A 291 -9.08 -23.37 0.00
CA ALA A 291 -8.28 -23.56 1.21
C ALA A 291 -8.21 -22.33 2.11
N ILE A 292 -8.32 -21.13 1.53
CA ILE A 292 -8.28 -19.86 2.28
C ILE A 292 -9.65 -19.24 2.55
N HIS A 293 -10.74 -19.98 2.29
CA HIS A 293 -12.13 -19.54 2.45
C HIS A 293 -12.44 -18.26 1.68
N ARG A 294 -11.86 -18.15 0.48
CA ARG A 294 -12.10 -17.07 -0.47
C ARG A 294 -12.82 -17.63 -1.69
N LYS A 295 -13.67 -16.81 -2.29
CA LYS A 295 -14.17 -17.02 -3.64
C LYS A 295 -13.63 -15.89 -4.50
N THR A 296 -13.21 -16.22 -5.72
CA THR A 296 -12.72 -15.24 -6.70
C THR A 296 -13.27 -15.62 -8.06
N ASP A 297 -14.14 -14.78 -8.62
CA ASP A 297 -14.58 -14.80 -10.01
C ASP A 297 -13.80 -13.76 -10.80
N ILE A 298 -12.71 -14.19 -11.44
CA ILE A 298 -11.84 -13.30 -12.21
C ILE A 298 -12.55 -12.70 -13.44
N ASP A 299 -13.55 -13.38 -13.99
CA ASP A 299 -14.31 -12.86 -15.13
C ASP A 299 -15.26 -11.76 -14.66
N ALA A 300 -15.83 -11.87 -13.44
CA ALA A 300 -16.58 -10.78 -12.82
C ALA A 300 -15.71 -9.55 -12.56
N VAL A 301 -14.48 -9.75 -12.07
CA VAL A 301 -13.52 -8.66 -11.93
C VAL A 301 -13.23 -8.01 -13.28
N GLY A 302 -13.04 -8.80 -14.34
CA GLY A 302 -12.88 -8.28 -15.71
C GLY A 302 -14.07 -7.44 -16.18
N ARG A 303 -15.31 -7.89 -15.91
CA ARG A 303 -16.53 -7.12 -16.21
C ARG A 303 -16.60 -5.82 -15.40
N ALA A 304 -16.23 -5.84 -14.12
CA ALA A 304 -16.19 -4.67 -13.28
C ALA A 304 -15.16 -3.63 -13.77
N LEU A 305 -13.98 -4.08 -14.19
CA LEU A 305 -12.96 -3.20 -14.77
C LEU A 305 -13.40 -2.57 -16.09
N GLN A 306 -14.16 -3.29 -16.92
CA GLN A 306 -14.76 -2.74 -18.14
C GLN A 306 -15.85 -1.70 -17.85
N MET A 307 -16.48 -1.75 -16.68
CA MET A 307 -17.46 -0.77 -16.24
C MET A 307 -16.81 0.50 -15.69
N LEU A 308 -15.53 0.48 -15.33
CA LEU A 308 -14.82 1.60 -14.72
C LEU A 308 -13.98 2.37 -15.74
N ASP A 309 -13.97 3.69 -15.63
CA ASP A 309 -13.08 4.57 -16.40
C ASP A 309 -11.68 4.56 -15.77
N THR A 310 -10.85 3.63 -16.23
CA THR A 310 -9.47 3.45 -15.77
C THR A 310 -8.51 4.58 -16.19
N GLU A 311 -8.95 5.56 -16.99
CA GLU A 311 -8.18 6.79 -17.20
C GLU A 311 -8.40 7.80 -16.08
N LYS A 312 -9.56 7.74 -15.39
CA LYS A 312 -9.92 8.61 -14.27
C LYS A 312 -9.66 8.00 -12.90
N THR A 313 -9.90 6.70 -12.76
CA THR A 313 -9.83 5.98 -11.49
C THR A 313 -8.63 5.05 -11.48
N HIS A 314 -7.74 5.22 -10.50
CA HIS A 314 -6.61 4.33 -10.34
C HIS A 314 -7.08 3.01 -9.71
N ILE A 315 -6.76 1.89 -10.35
CA ILE A 315 -7.13 0.56 -9.86
C ILE A 315 -5.87 -0.26 -9.64
N HIS A 316 -5.87 -0.88 -8.48
CA HIS A 316 -4.79 -1.68 -7.96
C HIS A 316 -5.32 -3.08 -7.61
N LEU A 317 -4.72 -4.13 -8.19
CA LEU A 317 -5.07 -5.52 -7.91
C LEU A 317 -3.99 -6.17 -7.04
N ASP A 318 -4.39 -6.88 -5.98
CA ASP A 318 -3.45 -7.60 -5.10
C ASP A 318 -3.42 -9.10 -5.37
N LEU A 319 -2.22 -9.68 -5.35
CA LEU A 319 -1.94 -11.11 -5.30
C LEU A 319 -1.10 -11.44 -4.05
N ILE A 320 -1.23 -12.66 -3.52
CA ILE A 320 -0.42 -13.14 -2.39
C ILE A 320 0.37 -14.37 -2.80
N VAL A 321 1.69 -14.32 -2.63
CA VAL A 321 2.59 -15.46 -2.76
C VAL A 321 2.62 -16.27 -1.46
N GLY A 322 2.64 -17.60 -1.60
CA GLY A 322 2.80 -18.54 -0.48
C GLY A 322 1.49 -18.96 0.16
N LEU A 323 0.36 -18.81 -0.54
CA LEU A 323 -0.91 -19.38 -0.13
C LEU A 323 -0.87 -20.92 -0.27
N PRO A 324 -1.66 -21.68 0.53
CA PRO A 324 -1.72 -23.14 0.43
C PRO A 324 -2.09 -23.64 -0.96
N HIS A 325 -1.44 -24.72 -1.43
CA HIS A 325 -1.69 -25.36 -2.73
C HIS A 325 -1.38 -24.50 -3.96
N GLU A 326 -0.60 -23.43 -3.79
CA GLU A 326 -0.09 -22.63 -4.88
C GLU A 326 1.40 -22.95 -5.08
N ASP A 327 1.76 -23.35 -6.29
CA ASP A 327 3.14 -23.54 -6.72
C ASP A 327 3.57 -22.41 -7.66
N LEU A 328 4.84 -22.42 -8.06
CA LEU A 328 5.39 -21.38 -8.94
C LEU A 328 4.66 -21.33 -10.29
N GLU A 329 4.32 -22.47 -10.88
CA GLU A 329 3.68 -22.53 -12.19
C GLU A 329 2.27 -21.93 -12.14
N SER A 330 1.45 -22.37 -11.18
CA SER A 330 0.08 -21.89 -10.98
C SER A 330 0.04 -20.41 -10.58
N PHE A 331 1.00 -19.92 -9.77
CA PHE A 331 1.13 -18.50 -9.47
C PHE A 331 1.42 -17.68 -10.74
N LEU A 332 2.39 -18.10 -11.57
CA LEU A 332 2.76 -17.37 -12.80
C LEU A 332 1.63 -17.38 -13.83
N ALA A 333 0.93 -18.51 -13.98
CA ALA A 333 -0.27 -18.60 -14.80
C ALA A 333 -1.39 -17.70 -14.26
N GLY A 334 -1.52 -17.61 -12.94
CA GLY A 334 -2.46 -16.71 -12.28
C GLY A 334 -2.14 -15.24 -12.52
N PHE A 335 -0.87 -14.87 -12.39
CA PHE A 335 -0.38 -13.53 -12.71
C PHE A 335 -0.70 -13.15 -14.16
N ASP A 336 -0.50 -14.06 -15.13
CA ASP A 336 -0.83 -13.78 -16.53
C ASP A 336 -2.32 -13.53 -16.75
N ARG A 337 -3.21 -14.20 -16.00
CA ARG A 337 -4.65 -13.93 -16.04
C ARG A 337 -4.98 -12.55 -15.47
N VAL A 338 -4.36 -12.16 -14.37
CA VAL A 338 -4.56 -10.84 -13.73
C VAL A 338 -3.99 -9.71 -14.60
N ALA A 339 -2.78 -9.87 -15.15
CA ALA A 339 -2.15 -8.88 -16.02
C ALA A 339 -2.96 -8.62 -17.31
N LYS A 340 -3.68 -9.63 -17.82
CA LYS A 340 -4.60 -9.46 -18.96
C LYS A 340 -5.81 -8.58 -18.66
N LEU A 341 -6.16 -8.39 -17.38
CA LEU A 341 -7.24 -7.48 -16.99
C LEU A 341 -6.88 -6.00 -17.22
N GLY A 342 -5.59 -5.68 -17.32
CA GLY A 342 -5.13 -4.34 -17.69
C GLY A 342 -5.26 -3.28 -16.58
N ALA A 343 -5.35 -3.69 -15.32
CA ALA A 343 -5.28 -2.76 -14.18
C ALA A 343 -3.93 -2.03 -14.15
N GLN A 344 -3.92 -0.81 -13.63
CA GLN A 344 -2.74 0.07 -13.67
C GLN A 344 -1.64 -0.37 -12.70
N LYS A 345 -2.00 -1.13 -11.66
CA LYS A 345 -1.05 -1.65 -10.66
C LYS A 345 -1.40 -3.09 -10.29
N ILE A 346 -0.38 -3.94 -10.14
CA ILE A 346 -0.50 -5.28 -9.55
C ILE A 346 0.50 -5.41 -8.41
N GLN A 347 0.04 -5.37 -7.16
CA GLN A 347 0.91 -5.62 -6.01
C GLN A 347 0.94 -7.09 -5.66
N ILE A 348 2.15 -7.55 -5.40
CA ILE A 348 2.41 -8.93 -5.02
C ILE A 348 2.87 -8.89 -3.57
N GLY A 349 1.96 -9.24 -2.68
CA GLY A 349 2.22 -9.44 -1.26
C GLY A 349 2.81 -10.83 -1.01
N PHE A 350 3.46 -10.99 0.13
CA PHE A 350 3.92 -12.28 0.64
C PHE A 350 3.07 -12.64 1.84
N LEU A 351 2.62 -13.90 1.90
CA LEU A 351 1.73 -14.35 2.97
C LEU A 351 2.37 -14.07 4.33
N LYS A 352 1.57 -13.46 5.23
CA LYS A 352 1.93 -13.20 6.63
C LYS A 352 1.06 -14.05 7.52
N LEU A 353 1.67 -14.82 8.40
CA LEU A 353 0.94 -15.71 9.31
C LEU A 353 0.58 -14.90 10.56
N LEU A 354 -0.46 -14.07 10.43
CA LEU A 354 -0.88 -13.15 11.50
C LEU A 354 -1.38 -13.92 12.72
N ARG A 355 -1.01 -13.47 13.93
CA ARG A 355 -1.52 -14.03 15.19
C ARG A 355 -3.04 -13.93 15.24
N GLY A 356 -3.73 -14.95 15.76
CA GLY A 356 -5.20 -14.98 15.81
C GLY A 356 -5.89 -15.52 14.55
N THR A 357 -5.22 -15.58 13.40
CA THR A 357 -5.83 -16.09 12.16
C THR A 357 -5.93 -17.62 12.14
N GLU A 358 -6.92 -18.12 11.41
CA GLU A 358 -7.12 -19.56 11.22
C GLU A 358 -5.96 -20.18 10.44
N LEU A 359 -5.48 -19.52 9.39
CA LEU A 359 -4.39 -20.02 8.57
C LEU A 359 -3.10 -20.21 9.39
N ARG A 360 -2.82 -19.34 10.37
CA ARG A 360 -1.69 -19.55 11.29
C ARG A 360 -1.84 -20.81 12.14
N ARG A 361 -3.05 -21.12 12.63
CA ARG A 361 -3.31 -22.36 13.39
C ARG A 361 -3.17 -23.61 12.52
N ARG A 362 -3.42 -23.47 11.22
CA ARG A 362 -3.31 -24.53 10.21
C ARG A 362 -1.98 -24.50 9.44
N ALA A 363 -0.98 -23.75 9.91
CA ALA A 363 0.28 -23.61 9.17
C ALA A 363 0.98 -24.96 8.94
N GLU A 364 0.96 -25.85 9.94
CA GLU A 364 1.54 -27.19 9.85
C GLU A 364 0.82 -28.08 8.82
N GLU A 365 -0.52 -28.00 8.74
CA GLU A 365 -1.35 -28.74 7.76
C GLU A 365 -0.88 -28.49 6.31
N PHE A 366 -0.44 -27.26 6.03
CA PHE A 366 -0.03 -26.81 4.70
C PHE A 366 1.50 -26.76 4.51
N GLY A 367 2.26 -27.26 5.48
CA GLY A 367 3.72 -27.22 5.45
C GLY A 367 4.30 -25.80 5.41
N ILE A 368 3.58 -24.81 5.94
CA ILE A 368 3.98 -23.41 5.90
C ILE A 368 5.07 -23.15 6.93
N VAL A 369 6.26 -22.79 6.45
CA VAL A 369 7.37 -22.28 7.25
C VAL A 369 7.40 -20.77 7.10
N TYR A 370 7.45 -20.04 8.20
CA TYR A 370 7.40 -18.58 8.22
C TYR A 370 8.36 -17.98 9.25
N GLU A 371 8.68 -16.70 9.13
CA GLU A 371 9.57 -16.00 10.04
C GLU A 371 9.04 -16.02 11.49
N SER A 372 9.93 -16.26 12.46
CA SER A 372 9.56 -16.28 13.88
C SER A 372 9.27 -14.88 14.44
N THR A 373 9.77 -13.84 13.77
CA THR A 373 9.56 -12.44 14.13
C THR A 373 8.62 -11.75 13.15
N PRO A 374 7.87 -10.71 13.57
CA PRO A 374 7.12 -9.88 12.64
C PRO A 374 8.01 -9.38 11.48
N PRO A 375 7.51 -9.39 10.23
CA PRO A 375 6.11 -9.55 9.84
C PRO A 375 5.60 -10.98 9.64
N TYR A 376 6.27 -12.01 10.18
CA TYR A 376 5.86 -13.41 10.09
C TYR A 376 5.63 -13.85 8.64
N GLU A 377 6.47 -13.35 7.72
CA GLU A 377 6.33 -13.63 6.31
C GLU A 377 6.71 -15.08 6.02
N VAL A 378 6.04 -15.66 5.02
CA VAL A 378 6.32 -17.00 4.51
C VAL A 378 7.76 -17.11 4.03
N ILE A 379 8.40 -18.22 4.42
CA ILE A 379 9.72 -18.65 3.97
C ILE A 379 9.56 -19.77 2.93
N ALA A 380 8.69 -20.75 3.20
CA ALA A 380 8.39 -21.88 2.31
C ALA A 380 7.00 -22.45 2.62
N THR A 381 6.45 -23.24 1.70
CA THR A 381 5.24 -24.05 1.91
C THR A 381 5.50 -25.48 1.44
N ALA A 382 4.50 -26.37 1.49
CA ALA A 382 4.58 -27.67 0.83
C ALA A 382 4.82 -27.56 -0.69
N ASP A 383 4.38 -26.46 -1.31
CA ASP A 383 4.35 -26.24 -2.77
C ASP A 383 5.40 -25.20 -3.24
N PHE A 384 5.93 -24.37 -2.32
CA PHE A 384 6.98 -23.40 -2.58
C PHE A 384 8.25 -23.68 -1.76
N SER A 385 9.38 -23.83 -2.43
CA SER A 385 10.68 -23.77 -1.76
C SER A 385 11.07 -22.34 -1.38
N ALA A 386 11.95 -22.20 -0.38
CA ALA A 386 12.50 -20.90 0.01
C ALA A 386 13.21 -20.17 -1.14
N ARG A 387 13.82 -20.92 -2.07
CA ARG A 387 14.45 -20.33 -3.25
C ARG A 387 13.43 -19.71 -4.20
N GLU A 388 12.29 -20.35 -4.37
CA GLU A 388 11.21 -19.84 -5.22
C GLU A 388 10.53 -18.62 -4.59
N VAL A 389 10.31 -18.62 -3.27
CA VAL A 389 9.82 -17.42 -2.56
C VAL A 389 10.77 -16.23 -2.77
N ILE A 390 12.08 -16.43 -2.66
CA ILE A 390 13.08 -15.37 -2.96
C ILE A 390 13.04 -14.94 -4.43
N LEU A 391 12.90 -15.88 -5.37
CA LEU A 391 12.74 -15.57 -6.79
C LEU A 391 11.49 -14.71 -7.02
N LEU A 392 10.38 -15.05 -6.37
CA LEU A 392 9.13 -14.29 -6.45
C LEU A 392 9.23 -12.91 -5.79
N ARG A 393 10.09 -12.70 -4.79
CA ARG A 393 10.41 -11.35 -4.28
C ARG A 393 11.10 -10.48 -5.34
N ASN A 394 12.02 -11.07 -6.11
CA ASN A 394 12.62 -10.37 -7.24
C ASN A 394 11.60 -10.14 -8.37
N PHE A 395 10.67 -11.07 -8.57
CA PHE A 395 9.56 -10.92 -9.51
C PHE A 395 8.66 -9.75 -9.11
N ALA A 396 8.23 -9.68 -7.86
CA ALA A 396 7.45 -8.55 -7.33
C ALA A 396 8.19 -7.22 -7.51
N THR A 397 9.50 -7.19 -7.24
CA THR A 397 10.34 -6.01 -7.51
C THR A 397 10.35 -5.64 -9.00
N ALA A 398 10.43 -6.63 -9.90
CA ALA A 398 10.39 -6.38 -11.34
C ALA A 398 9.04 -5.81 -11.80
N VAL A 399 7.93 -6.35 -11.29
CA VAL A 399 6.56 -5.86 -11.55
C VAL A 399 6.39 -4.44 -11.04
N GLU A 400 6.77 -4.15 -9.79
CA GLU A 400 6.69 -2.81 -9.21
C GLU A 400 7.43 -1.75 -10.05
N ASN A 401 8.59 -2.11 -10.61
CA ASN A 401 9.45 -1.16 -11.30
C ASN A 401 9.19 -1.04 -12.81
N TYR A 402 8.51 -2.01 -13.43
CA TYR A 402 8.32 -2.06 -14.88
C TYR A 402 6.87 -2.30 -15.35
N TYR A 403 5.98 -2.80 -14.47
CA TYR A 403 4.54 -2.86 -14.73
C TYR A 403 3.84 -1.67 -14.08
N ASP A 404 4.02 -1.48 -12.77
CA ASP A 404 3.30 -0.48 -11.97
C ASP A 404 3.77 0.96 -12.28
N GLU A 405 4.99 1.11 -12.80
CA GLU A 405 5.45 2.38 -13.33
C GLU A 405 4.89 2.62 -14.73
N ALA A 406 3.95 3.57 -14.85
CA ALA A 406 3.39 4.04 -16.13
C ALA A 406 4.45 4.44 -17.18
N ARG A 407 5.70 4.62 -16.76
CA ARG A 407 6.86 5.00 -17.58
C ARG A 407 7.33 3.90 -18.53
N PHE A 408 6.98 2.63 -18.30
CA PHE A 408 7.44 1.48 -19.11
C PHE A 408 6.30 0.81 -19.89
N ARG A 409 5.20 1.53 -20.11
CA ARG A 409 3.97 1.00 -20.71
C ARG A 409 4.15 0.60 -22.18
N GLU A 410 4.93 1.35 -22.96
CA GLU A 410 5.15 1.01 -24.37
C GLU A 410 5.97 -0.27 -24.52
N VAL A 411 7.02 -0.44 -23.70
CA VAL A 411 7.83 -1.67 -23.66
C VAL A 411 6.96 -2.86 -23.30
N TYR A 412 6.13 -2.76 -22.27
CA TYR A 412 5.19 -3.82 -21.90
C TYR A 412 4.33 -4.25 -23.10
N HIS A 413 3.66 -3.30 -23.77
CA HIS A 413 2.84 -3.60 -24.95
C HIS A 413 3.64 -4.20 -26.11
N ALA A 414 4.86 -3.74 -26.34
CA ALA A 414 5.73 -4.27 -27.39
C ALA A 414 6.18 -5.71 -27.10
N VAL A 415 6.45 -6.04 -25.84
CA VAL A 415 6.74 -7.42 -25.40
C VAL A 415 5.49 -8.31 -25.56
N GLN A 416 4.32 -7.83 -25.18
CA GLN A 416 3.05 -8.57 -25.35
C GLN A 416 2.75 -8.88 -26.82
N LYS A 417 3.02 -7.94 -27.74
CA LYS A 417 2.85 -8.15 -29.20
C LYS A 417 3.77 -9.25 -29.76
N LYS A 418 4.86 -9.58 -29.07
CA LYS A 418 5.73 -10.71 -29.43
C LYS A 418 5.23 -12.05 -28.89
N GLY A 419 4.08 -12.08 -28.20
CA GLY A 419 3.51 -13.29 -27.62
C GLY A 419 4.23 -13.78 -26.36
N THR A 420 5.09 -12.96 -25.73
CA THR A 420 5.71 -13.33 -24.44
C THR A 420 4.69 -13.10 -23.31
N PRO A 421 4.34 -14.13 -22.52
CA PRO A 421 3.49 -13.93 -21.35
C PRO A 421 4.12 -12.93 -20.35
N PRO A 422 3.32 -12.03 -19.74
CA PRO A 422 3.81 -11.11 -18.72
C PRO A 422 4.68 -11.77 -17.65
N SER A 423 4.23 -12.92 -17.12
CA SER A 423 4.94 -13.72 -16.12
C SER A 423 6.35 -14.10 -16.60
N GLN A 424 6.48 -14.61 -17.82
CA GLN A 424 7.77 -15.01 -18.39
C GLN A 424 8.70 -13.83 -18.67
N PHE A 425 8.15 -12.64 -18.91
CA PHE A 425 8.94 -11.42 -19.03
C PHE A 425 9.54 -11.03 -17.67
N TYR A 426 8.71 -10.89 -16.64
CA TYR A 426 9.17 -10.48 -15.31
C TYR A 426 9.98 -11.55 -14.60
N LEU A 427 9.72 -12.84 -14.84
CA LEU A 427 10.54 -13.94 -14.32
C LEU A 427 11.98 -13.88 -14.85
N GLY A 428 12.16 -13.58 -16.14
CA GLY A 428 13.50 -13.41 -16.71
C GLY A 428 14.26 -12.21 -16.13
N ILE A 429 13.54 -11.17 -15.68
CA ILE A 429 14.14 -10.05 -14.93
C ILE A 429 14.49 -10.51 -13.51
N ALA A 430 13.56 -11.19 -12.84
CA ALA A 430 13.70 -11.69 -11.47
C ALA A 430 14.92 -12.60 -11.29
N GLN A 431 15.15 -13.49 -12.26
CA GLN A 431 16.32 -14.38 -12.30
C GLN A 431 17.63 -13.59 -12.37
N LYS A 432 17.69 -12.53 -13.20
CA LYS A 432 18.87 -11.67 -13.28
C LYS A 432 19.10 -10.88 -12.01
N LEU A 433 18.04 -10.46 -11.31
CA LEU A 433 18.14 -9.77 -10.03
C LEU A 433 18.63 -10.67 -8.88
N GLN A 434 18.87 -11.97 -9.09
CA GLN A 434 19.59 -12.80 -8.12
C GLN A 434 21.09 -12.49 -8.08
N ASP A 435 21.64 -11.90 -9.15
CA ASP A 435 23.04 -11.50 -9.24
C ASP A 435 23.26 -10.05 -8.76
N ASP A 436 24.25 -9.86 -7.89
CA ASP A 436 24.54 -8.57 -7.27
C ASP A 436 24.96 -7.46 -8.26
N ALA A 437 25.66 -7.82 -9.34
CA ALA A 437 26.04 -6.85 -10.37
C ALA A 437 24.80 -6.33 -11.09
N HIS A 438 23.85 -7.21 -11.38
CA HIS A 438 22.54 -6.85 -11.93
C HIS A 438 21.72 -5.99 -10.96
N ARG A 439 21.72 -6.32 -9.66
CA ARG A 439 21.06 -5.47 -8.64
C ARG A 439 21.63 -4.06 -8.59
N ARG A 440 22.95 -3.91 -8.69
CA ARG A 440 23.60 -2.58 -8.70
C ARG A 440 23.20 -1.78 -9.93
N LEU A 441 23.11 -2.43 -11.09
CA LEU A 441 22.66 -1.79 -12.34
C LEU A 441 21.21 -1.36 -12.29
N PHE A 442 20.35 -2.09 -11.59
CA PHE A 442 18.93 -1.80 -11.45
C PHE A 442 18.62 -0.56 -10.56
N ARG A 443 19.63 0.00 -9.87
CA ARG A 443 19.42 1.11 -8.93
C ARG A 443 19.21 2.45 -9.64
N GLY A 444 18.22 3.18 -9.13
CA GLY A 444 17.90 4.52 -9.60
C GLY A 444 17.33 4.52 -11.02
N ARG A 445 16.92 5.70 -11.46
CA ARG A 445 16.16 5.84 -12.71
C ARG A 445 16.93 5.40 -13.95
N ASP A 446 18.16 5.90 -14.12
CA ASP A 446 19.01 5.60 -15.27
C ASP A 446 19.47 4.12 -15.25
N GLY A 447 19.57 3.54 -14.06
CA GLY A 447 19.81 2.12 -13.88
C GLY A 447 18.69 1.25 -14.45
N LYS A 448 17.43 1.59 -14.15
CA LYS A 448 16.25 0.86 -14.67
C LYS A 448 16.23 0.81 -16.20
N TYR A 449 16.50 1.92 -16.89
CA TYR A 449 16.57 1.95 -18.36
C TYR A 449 17.73 1.13 -18.91
N ARG A 450 18.94 1.24 -18.34
CA ARG A 450 20.11 0.45 -18.76
C ARG A 450 19.86 -1.05 -18.59
N PHE A 451 19.34 -1.43 -17.43
CA PHE A 451 19.01 -2.82 -17.13
C PHE A 451 17.98 -3.35 -18.13
N LEU A 452 16.88 -2.62 -18.35
CA LEU A 452 15.82 -3.03 -19.25
C LEU A 452 16.32 -3.15 -20.69
N HIS A 453 17.09 -2.17 -21.19
CA HIS A 453 17.70 -2.22 -22.52
C HIS A 453 18.57 -3.47 -22.71
N ARG A 454 19.45 -3.77 -21.74
CA ARG A 454 20.30 -4.96 -21.78
C ARG A 454 19.45 -6.23 -21.76
N HIS A 455 18.47 -6.30 -20.87
CA HIS A 455 17.58 -7.45 -20.75
C HIS A 455 16.83 -7.72 -22.07
N LEU A 456 16.28 -6.68 -22.71
CA LEU A 456 15.59 -6.77 -23.99
C LEU A 456 16.53 -7.27 -25.09
N ASN A 457 17.74 -6.72 -25.18
CA ASN A 457 18.72 -7.13 -26.19
C ASN A 457 19.18 -8.58 -26.03
N GLU A 458 19.39 -9.03 -24.80
CA GLU A 458 19.76 -10.42 -24.52
C GLU A 458 18.63 -11.41 -24.85
N LYS A 459 17.37 -11.03 -24.57
CA LYS A 459 16.21 -11.91 -24.74
C LYS A 459 15.69 -11.93 -26.19
N TYR A 460 15.70 -10.80 -26.88
CA TYR A 460 15.06 -10.63 -28.19
C TYR A 460 16.05 -10.24 -29.31
N GLY A 461 17.34 -10.12 -29.01
CA GLY A 461 18.32 -9.53 -29.93
C GLY A 461 18.13 -8.01 -30.05
N ARG A 462 18.84 -7.38 -31.00
CA ARG A 462 18.69 -5.96 -31.33
C ARG A 462 17.37 -5.69 -32.09
N ASP A 463 16.26 -5.88 -31.40
CA ASP A 463 14.92 -5.75 -31.95
C ASP A 463 14.50 -4.27 -32.02
N ALA A 464 14.40 -3.76 -33.25
CA ALA A 464 14.04 -2.38 -33.54
C ALA A 464 12.70 -1.95 -32.88
N PRO A 465 11.59 -2.69 -33.00
CA PRO A 465 10.32 -2.35 -32.35
C PRO A 465 10.40 -2.23 -30.82
N LEU A 466 11.12 -3.12 -30.14
CA LEU A 466 11.30 -3.04 -28.68
C LEU A 466 12.17 -1.85 -28.28
N TYR A 467 13.24 -1.58 -29.02
CA TYR A 467 14.07 -0.42 -28.76
C TYR A 467 13.30 0.89 -28.99
N ASP A 468 12.48 0.97 -30.04
CA ASP A 468 11.59 2.10 -30.29
C ASP A 468 10.57 2.29 -29.15
N ALA A 469 10.04 1.20 -28.59
CA ALA A 469 9.15 1.25 -27.44
C ALA A 469 9.86 1.82 -26.20
N LEU A 470 11.08 1.35 -25.92
CA LEU A 470 11.92 1.88 -24.84
C LEU A 470 12.23 3.37 -25.02
N LYS A 471 12.50 3.82 -26.25
CA LYS A 471 12.71 5.24 -26.56
C LYS A 471 11.45 6.04 -26.26
N LYS A 472 10.28 5.60 -26.72
CA LYS A 472 9.01 6.30 -26.44
C LYS A 472 8.76 6.44 -24.94
N ASP A 473 8.95 5.37 -24.20
CA ASP A 473 8.84 5.35 -22.74
C ASP A 473 9.81 6.35 -22.09
N PHE A 474 11.08 6.36 -22.52
CA PHE A 474 12.09 7.29 -22.03
C PHE A 474 11.74 8.75 -22.31
N TYR A 475 11.49 9.13 -23.57
CA TYR A 475 11.28 10.53 -23.95
C TYR A 475 9.92 11.12 -23.56
N ARG A 476 8.92 10.28 -23.24
CA ARG A 476 7.69 10.72 -22.54
C ARG A 476 7.94 11.14 -21.08
N ASN A 477 9.12 10.82 -20.56
CA ASN A 477 9.39 10.87 -19.13
C ASN A 477 10.67 11.64 -18.80
N GLU A 478 11.52 11.88 -19.79
CA GLU A 478 12.86 12.47 -19.66
C GLU A 478 13.14 13.46 -20.79
N ASP A 479 13.78 14.58 -20.47
CA ASP A 479 14.28 15.58 -21.44
C ASP A 479 15.81 15.50 -21.58
N ARG A 480 16.34 14.28 -21.65
CA ARG A 480 17.78 13.99 -21.78
C ARG A 480 18.01 13.08 -22.99
N TYR A 481 19.26 12.96 -23.45
CA TYR A 481 19.61 12.04 -24.53
C TYR A 481 19.69 10.59 -24.01
N ILE A 482 18.95 9.68 -24.63
CA ILE A 482 18.92 8.27 -24.20
C ILE A 482 20.27 7.58 -24.38
N GLY A 483 21.05 7.95 -25.41
CA GLY A 483 22.36 7.35 -25.67
C GLY A 483 23.33 7.55 -24.50
N HIS A 484 23.32 8.71 -23.84
CA HIS A 484 24.09 8.94 -22.62
C HIS A 484 23.65 8.04 -21.47
N VAL A 485 22.34 7.82 -21.32
CA VAL A 485 21.80 6.96 -20.26
C VAL A 485 22.17 5.50 -20.52
N LEU A 486 22.07 5.05 -21.77
CA LEU A 486 22.33 3.67 -22.15
C LEU A 486 23.82 3.37 -22.39
N GLY A 487 24.66 4.39 -22.54
CA GLY A 487 26.07 4.24 -22.91
C GLY A 487 26.26 3.75 -24.34
N ILE A 488 25.40 4.19 -25.26
CA ILE A 488 25.42 3.78 -26.68
C ILE A 488 25.32 5.00 -27.59
N GLU A 489 25.78 4.86 -28.83
CA GLU A 489 25.46 5.81 -29.89
C GLU A 489 24.06 5.51 -30.43
N ASP A 490 23.16 6.48 -30.31
CA ASP A 490 21.79 6.45 -30.85
C ASP A 490 21.59 7.61 -31.84
N PRO A 491 21.25 7.36 -33.11
CA PRO A 491 21.08 8.42 -34.10
C PRO A 491 19.86 9.29 -33.78
N GLU A 492 20.09 10.50 -33.27
CA GLU A 492 19.10 11.56 -33.10
C GLU A 492 19.13 12.58 -34.24
N LEU A 493 18.03 13.33 -34.41
CA LEU A 493 18.06 14.52 -35.25
C LEU A 493 19.11 15.50 -34.72
N SER A 494 19.93 16.01 -35.62
CA SER A 494 20.81 17.13 -35.33
C SER A 494 19.99 18.34 -34.89
N LYS A 495 20.62 19.22 -34.12
CA LYS A 495 20.01 20.49 -33.71
C LYS A 495 19.49 21.29 -34.90
N ASN A 496 20.17 21.22 -36.05
CA ASN A 496 19.75 21.92 -37.27
C ASN A 496 18.48 21.33 -37.86
N GLU A 497 18.34 19.99 -37.89
CA GLU A 497 17.12 19.33 -38.36
C GLU A 497 15.93 19.63 -37.43
N VAL A 498 16.15 19.68 -36.11
CA VAL A 498 15.12 20.12 -35.15
C VAL A 498 14.74 21.59 -35.38
N ILE A 499 15.71 22.48 -35.60
CA ILE A 499 15.45 23.89 -35.91
C ILE A 499 14.66 24.02 -37.21
N GLU A 500 15.02 23.26 -38.24
CA GLU A 500 14.34 23.33 -39.53
C GLU A 500 12.91 22.79 -39.46
N PHE A 501 12.68 21.73 -38.69
CA PHE A 501 11.33 21.27 -38.36
C PHE A 501 10.51 22.37 -37.68
N LEU A 502 11.05 23.01 -36.63
CA LEU A 502 10.35 24.05 -35.87
C LEU A 502 10.10 25.32 -36.70
N LYS A 503 10.95 25.62 -37.68
CA LYS A 503 10.72 26.69 -38.66
C LYS A 503 9.51 26.39 -39.56
N ARG A 504 9.38 25.14 -40.01
CA ARG A 504 8.27 24.69 -40.87
C ARG A 504 6.96 24.50 -40.10
N ASN A 505 7.05 24.32 -38.77
CA ASN A 505 5.90 24.05 -37.90
C ASN A 505 6.01 24.88 -36.59
N PRO A 506 5.87 26.21 -36.68
CA PRO A 506 6.10 27.13 -35.55
C PRO A 506 5.12 26.95 -34.38
N GLU A 507 3.97 26.32 -34.60
CA GLU A 507 2.98 25.96 -33.58
C GLU A 507 3.51 25.00 -32.51
N PHE A 508 4.61 24.29 -32.79
CA PHE A 508 5.23 23.32 -31.89
C PHE A 508 6.39 23.90 -31.07
N ALA A 509 6.67 25.18 -31.21
CA ALA A 509 7.72 25.86 -30.47
C ALA A 509 7.11 26.63 -29.28
N SER A 510 7.53 26.31 -28.06
CA SER A 510 7.17 27.11 -26.87
C SER A 510 7.71 28.54 -26.94
N ASP A 511 8.73 28.77 -27.77
CA ASP A 511 9.37 30.05 -28.05
C ASP A 511 9.29 30.31 -29.56
N ARG A 512 8.86 31.51 -29.97
CA ARG A 512 8.78 31.90 -31.39
C ARG A 512 10.14 31.86 -32.10
N ASN A 513 11.25 31.80 -31.35
CA ASN A 513 12.58 31.57 -31.88
C ASN A 513 12.91 30.06 -31.93
N PRO A 514 13.00 29.46 -33.14
CA PRO A 514 13.30 28.04 -33.31
C PRO A 514 14.63 27.60 -32.70
N HIS A 515 15.63 28.49 -32.64
CA HIS A 515 16.94 28.18 -32.06
C HIS A 515 16.89 28.09 -30.53
N LYS A 516 15.98 28.83 -29.88
CA LYS A 516 15.74 28.72 -28.44
C LYS A 516 14.86 27.51 -28.12
N ALA A 517 13.78 27.30 -28.89
CA ALA A 517 12.90 26.15 -28.74
C ALA A 517 13.64 24.81 -28.95
N ALA A 518 14.55 24.72 -29.93
CA ALA A 518 15.36 23.52 -30.18
C ALA A 518 16.29 23.11 -29.01
N LYS A 519 16.44 23.94 -27.97
CA LYS A 519 17.14 23.53 -26.74
C LYS A 519 16.33 22.51 -25.93
N ARG A 520 15.00 22.62 -25.96
CA ARG A 520 14.03 21.82 -25.19
C ARG A 520 13.29 20.77 -26.02
N VAL A 521 13.50 20.79 -27.34
CA VAL A 521 12.89 19.86 -28.27
C VAL A 521 13.91 18.80 -28.68
N ARG A 522 13.52 17.52 -28.61
CA ARG A 522 14.33 16.40 -29.10
C ARG A 522 13.64 15.72 -30.26
N GLY A 523 14.39 15.49 -31.33
CA GLY A 523 13.93 14.78 -32.51
C GLY A 523 14.39 13.33 -32.48
N VAL A 524 13.48 12.44 -32.13
CA VAL A 524 13.80 11.03 -31.90
C VAL A 524 13.44 10.23 -33.14
N ARG A 525 14.45 9.66 -33.81
CA ARG A 525 14.24 8.73 -34.92
C ARG A 525 13.80 7.37 -34.38
N LEU A 526 12.67 6.87 -34.87
CA LEU A 526 12.28 5.47 -34.67
C LEU A 526 12.81 4.62 -35.84
N ALA A 527 13.22 3.40 -35.55
CA ALA A 527 13.88 2.52 -36.52
C ALA A 527 13.09 2.33 -37.83
N ASN A 528 13.82 2.19 -38.94
CA ASN A 528 13.35 1.95 -40.32
C ASN A 528 12.23 2.85 -40.87
N THR A 529 11.89 3.93 -40.18
CA THR A 529 10.92 4.91 -40.63
C THR A 529 11.58 6.27 -40.76
N LYS A 530 11.09 7.09 -41.70
CA LYS A 530 11.42 8.52 -41.77
C LYS A 530 10.54 9.30 -40.78
N ARG A 531 10.26 8.69 -39.62
CA ARG A 531 9.36 9.23 -38.60
C ARG A 531 10.13 9.73 -37.39
N TYR A 532 9.86 10.97 -37.03
CA TYR A 532 10.52 11.63 -35.91
C TYR A 532 9.51 12.02 -34.86
N TYR A 533 9.74 11.60 -33.63
CA TYR A 533 8.91 11.99 -32.51
C TYR A 533 9.55 13.19 -31.84
N LEU A 534 8.75 14.23 -31.62
CA LEU A 534 9.19 15.43 -30.93
C LEU A 534 8.61 15.46 -29.53
N TYR A 535 9.49 15.70 -28.57
CA TYR A 535 9.14 15.81 -27.15
C TYR A 535 9.63 17.16 -26.62
N THR A 536 8.83 17.80 -25.77
CA THR A 536 9.21 19.00 -25.00
C THR A 536 8.75 18.83 -23.56
N ASP A 537 9.64 19.04 -22.60
CA ASP A 537 9.33 18.95 -21.16
C ASP A 537 8.56 17.66 -20.79
N GLY A 538 8.92 16.52 -21.39
CA GLY A 538 8.26 15.22 -21.18
C GLY A 538 6.92 15.04 -21.90
N LYS A 539 6.42 16.03 -22.65
CA LYS A 539 5.18 15.91 -23.42
C LYS A 539 5.47 15.53 -24.87
N TYR A 540 4.82 14.48 -25.36
CA TYR A 540 4.79 14.16 -26.77
C TYR A 540 4.06 15.28 -27.53
N ILE A 541 4.71 15.81 -28.57
CA ILE A 541 4.18 16.90 -29.38
C ILE A 541 3.47 16.34 -30.62
N ARG A 542 4.22 15.65 -31.48
CA ARG A 542 3.73 15.02 -32.72
C ARG A 542 4.79 14.12 -33.34
N HIS A 543 4.41 13.35 -34.37
CA HIS A 543 5.33 12.68 -35.27
C HIS A 543 5.43 13.45 -36.60
N PHE A 544 6.64 13.64 -37.10
CA PHE A 544 6.92 14.04 -38.49
C PHE A 544 7.09 12.78 -39.32
N ASP A 545 6.56 12.72 -40.54
CA ASP A 545 6.84 11.65 -41.52
C ASP A 545 7.39 12.33 -42.77
N GLU A 546 8.66 12.13 -43.13
CA GLU A 546 9.26 12.82 -44.30
C GLU A 546 8.54 12.52 -45.63
N ARG A 547 7.58 11.59 -45.67
CA ARG A 547 6.75 11.31 -46.85
C ARG A 547 5.56 12.26 -47.03
N ARG A 548 5.32 13.21 -46.12
CA ARG A 548 4.22 14.20 -46.20
C ARG A 548 4.70 15.63 -46.08
#